data_AF-A0A4U9HRW1-F1
#
_entry.id   AF-A0A4U9HRW1-F1
#
_cell.length_a   1.000
_cell.length_b   1.000
_cell.length_c   1.000
_cell.angle_alpha   90.00
_cell.angle_beta   90.00
_cell.angle_gamma   90.00
#
_symmetry.space_group_name_H-M   'P 1'
#
loop_
_entity.id
_entity.type
_entity.pdbx_description
1 polymer ?
#
loop_
_entity_poly.entity_id
_entity_poly.type
_entity_poly.pdbx_seq_one_letter_code
_entity_poly.pdbx_strand_id
1 'polypeptide(L)'
;MPVVQPADLWQESGRWEQYGPELLRFVDRGERPFVLGPTHEEVITDLIRNEISSYKQLPLNFFQIQTKFRDEVRPRFGVMRSREFLMKDAYSFHTTQESLQATYDAMYEAYSKIFTRMGLDFRPVLADTGSIGGSASHEFQVLADSGEDDIVFSTVSDFAANIELAKPLRRHSRARLPRKSCALSIRQTPKPSPSWLNNSSCRWKKP
;
A
#
# COMPACT_ATOMS: atom_id res chain seq x y z
N MET A 1 -10.27 12.44 10.21
CA MET A 1 -11.30 11.42 10.50
C MET A 1 -11.00 10.74 11.84
N PRO A 2 -12.02 10.23 12.55
CA PRO A 2 -11.84 9.57 13.85
C PRO A 2 -10.95 8.33 13.78
N VAL A 3 -10.16 8.09 14.83
CA VAL A 3 -9.41 6.82 14.99
C VAL A 3 -10.35 5.68 15.35
N VAL A 4 -11.30 5.94 16.26
CA VAL A 4 -12.35 5.00 16.63
C VAL A 4 -13.41 4.99 15.54
N GLN A 5 -13.70 3.82 14.98
CA GLN A 5 -14.66 3.64 13.90
C GLN A 5 -15.72 2.60 14.30
N PRO A 6 -17.01 2.84 14.00
CA PRO A 6 -18.06 1.87 14.28
C PRO A 6 -17.87 0.59 13.46
N ALA A 7 -18.14 -0.57 14.07
CA ALA A 7 -17.98 -1.86 13.40
C ALA A 7 -18.90 -2.01 12.17
N ASP A 8 -20.10 -1.41 12.19
CA ASP A 8 -21.09 -1.51 11.13
C ASP A 8 -20.50 -1.15 9.76
N LEU A 9 -19.69 -0.08 9.69
CA LEU A 9 -19.03 0.34 8.45
C LEU A 9 -18.06 -0.72 7.89
N TRP A 10 -17.36 -1.43 8.77
CA TRP A 10 -16.44 -2.50 8.40
C TRP A 10 -17.15 -3.80 8.04
N GLN A 11 -18.34 -4.02 8.61
CA GLN A 11 -19.20 -5.14 8.25
C GLN A 11 -19.84 -4.90 6.88
N GLU A 12 -20.29 -3.67 6.59
CA GLU A 12 -20.79 -3.27 5.26
C GLU A 12 -19.76 -3.52 4.15
N SER A 13 -18.47 -3.23 4.41
CA SER A 13 -17.40 -3.50 3.44
C SER A 13 -16.94 -4.95 3.38
N GLY A 14 -17.37 -5.79 4.34
CA GLY A 14 -16.89 -7.16 4.53
C GLY A 14 -15.47 -7.27 5.10
N ARG A 15 -14.76 -6.14 5.31
CA ARG A 15 -13.39 -6.13 5.83
C ARG A 15 -13.32 -6.43 7.31
N TRP A 16 -14.44 -6.34 8.03
CA TRP A 16 -14.52 -6.76 9.44
C TRP A 16 -13.96 -8.17 9.66
N GLU A 17 -14.31 -9.12 8.80
CA GLU A 17 -13.82 -10.51 8.90
C GLU A 17 -12.50 -10.70 8.14
N GLN A 18 -12.41 -10.15 6.92
CA GLN A 18 -11.28 -10.38 6.01
C GLN A 18 -9.96 -9.77 6.47
N TYR A 19 -9.98 -8.69 7.26
CA TYR A 19 -8.76 -8.02 7.72
C TYR A 19 -7.95 -8.88 8.72
N GLY A 20 -8.60 -9.86 9.36
CA GLY A 20 -7.92 -10.80 10.24
C GLY A 20 -7.56 -10.22 11.62
N PRO A 21 -6.51 -10.76 12.28
CA PRO A 21 -6.16 -10.42 13.66
C PRO A 21 -5.49 -9.06 13.83
N GLU A 22 -4.98 -8.46 12.74
CA GLU A 22 -4.35 -7.13 12.78
C GLU A 22 -5.37 -6.01 13.05
N LEU A 23 -6.66 -6.27 12.86
CA LEU A 23 -7.74 -5.34 13.15
C LEU A 23 -8.06 -5.38 14.65
N LEU A 24 -7.65 -4.33 15.38
CA LEU A 24 -7.97 -4.22 16.80
C LEU A 24 -9.46 -3.88 16.97
N ARG A 25 -10.20 -4.84 17.53
CA ARG A 25 -11.63 -4.73 17.83
C ARG A 25 -11.81 -4.54 19.32
N PHE A 26 -12.72 -3.65 19.71
CA PHE A 26 -13.07 -3.43 21.11
C PHE A 26 -14.56 -3.09 21.23
N VAL A 27 -15.07 -3.12 22.45
CA VAL A 27 -16.45 -2.72 22.77
C VAL A 27 -16.44 -1.51 23.67
N ASP A 28 -17.38 -0.59 23.47
CA ASP A 28 -17.57 0.53 24.39
C ASP A 28 -18.36 0.12 25.64
N ARG A 29 -18.60 1.08 26.55
CA ARG A 29 -19.38 0.86 27.77
C ARG A 29 -20.85 0.46 27.52
N GLY A 30 -21.35 0.68 26.31
CA GLY A 30 -22.71 0.32 25.89
C GLY A 30 -22.75 -0.97 25.08
N GLU A 31 -21.69 -1.78 25.15
CA GLU A 31 -21.55 -3.06 24.43
C GLU A 31 -21.60 -2.91 22.90
N ARG A 32 -21.31 -1.72 22.38
CA ARG A 32 -21.26 -1.50 20.93
C ARG A 32 -19.86 -1.82 20.40
N PRO A 33 -19.75 -2.58 19.30
CA PRO A 33 -18.46 -2.94 18.72
C PRO A 33 -17.85 -1.79 17.91
N PHE A 34 -16.54 -1.60 18.06
CA PHE A 34 -15.72 -0.62 17.35
C PHE A 34 -14.39 -1.22 16.92
N VAL A 35 -13.71 -0.51 16.04
CA VAL A 35 -12.31 -0.76 15.70
C VAL A 35 -11.46 0.49 15.91
N LEU A 36 -10.17 0.28 16.19
CA LEU A 36 -9.18 1.33 15.96
C LEU A 36 -8.74 1.24 14.50
N GLY A 37 -9.02 2.30 13.74
CA GLY A 37 -8.84 2.33 12.29
C GLY A 37 -7.39 2.09 11.85
N PRO A 38 -7.09 0.98 11.16
CA PRO A 38 -5.80 0.77 10.52
C PRO A 38 -5.67 1.56 9.20
N THR A 39 -6.81 2.03 8.68
CA THR A 39 -7.03 2.85 7.49
C THR A 39 -8.50 3.38 7.53
N HIS A 40 -8.93 4.14 6.53
CA HIS A 40 -10.17 4.92 6.55
C HIS A 40 -11.03 4.79 5.27
N GLU A 41 -10.88 3.76 4.44
CA GLU A 41 -11.71 3.60 3.22
C GLU A 41 -13.22 3.62 3.53
N GLU A 42 -13.65 2.93 4.58
CA GLU A 42 -15.06 2.84 4.97
C GLU A 42 -15.60 4.20 5.45
N VAL A 43 -14.84 4.87 6.32
CA VAL A 43 -15.25 6.14 6.94
C VAL A 43 -15.36 7.25 5.91
N ILE A 44 -14.40 7.35 4.99
CA ILE A 44 -14.45 8.39 3.96
C ILE A 44 -15.53 8.07 2.92
N THR A 45 -15.78 6.79 2.63
CA THR A 45 -16.85 6.39 1.72
C THR A 45 -18.22 6.73 2.29
N ASP A 46 -18.44 6.47 3.59
CA ASP A 46 -19.68 6.87 4.28
C ASP A 46 -19.88 8.39 4.28
N LEU A 47 -18.81 9.16 4.57
CA LEU A 47 -18.86 10.62 4.48
C LEU A 47 -19.28 11.08 3.09
N ILE A 48 -18.65 10.56 2.04
CA ILE A 48 -18.95 10.98 0.65
C ILE A 48 -20.35 10.55 0.22
N ARG A 49 -20.80 9.36 0.63
CA ARG A 49 -22.18 8.87 0.43
C ARG A 49 -23.22 9.86 0.96
N ASN A 50 -22.94 10.48 2.10
CA ASN A 50 -23.89 11.37 2.78
C ASN A 50 -23.79 12.82 2.30
N GLU A 51 -22.61 13.28 1.88
CA GLU A 51 -22.35 14.69 1.53
C GLU A 51 -22.44 14.98 0.03
N ILE A 52 -22.14 14.00 -0.83
CA ILE A 52 -22.07 14.20 -2.28
C ILE A 52 -23.30 13.60 -2.96
N SER A 53 -24.08 14.47 -3.59
CA SER A 53 -25.33 14.10 -4.28
C SER A 53 -25.29 14.32 -5.79
N SER A 54 -24.25 15.00 -6.31
CA SER A 54 -24.14 15.30 -7.73
C SER A 54 -22.75 15.02 -8.30
N TYR A 55 -22.72 14.45 -9.50
CA TYR A 55 -21.48 14.25 -10.28
C TYR A 55 -20.72 15.55 -10.55
N LYS A 56 -21.39 16.71 -10.51
CA LYS A 56 -20.78 18.03 -10.71
C LYS A 56 -19.81 18.43 -9.59
N GLN A 57 -19.90 17.77 -8.44
CA GLN A 57 -18.98 17.99 -7.31
C GLN A 57 -17.69 17.17 -7.45
N LEU A 58 -17.60 16.28 -8.43
CA LEU A 58 -16.45 15.41 -8.67
C LEU A 58 -15.57 15.94 -9.81
N PRO A 59 -14.23 15.73 -9.78
CA PRO A 59 -13.50 14.90 -8.82
C PRO A 59 -13.20 15.58 -7.49
N LEU A 60 -13.07 14.78 -6.43
CA LEU A 60 -12.61 15.22 -5.11
C LEU A 60 -11.40 14.41 -4.67
N ASN A 61 -10.50 15.02 -3.91
CA ASN A 61 -9.34 14.35 -3.32
C ASN A 61 -9.15 14.84 -1.88
N PHE A 62 -9.41 13.96 -0.92
CA PHE A 62 -9.28 14.25 0.51
C PHE A 62 -8.07 13.54 1.07
N PHE A 63 -7.34 14.19 1.97
CA PHE A 63 -6.28 13.53 2.72
C PHE A 63 -6.31 13.91 4.18
N GLN A 64 -5.68 13.08 5.00
CA GLN A 64 -5.39 13.39 6.39
C GLN A 64 -3.99 12.91 6.75
N ILE A 65 -3.45 13.47 7.83
CA ILE A 65 -2.26 12.96 8.50
C ILE A 65 -2.71 12.59 9.91
N GLN A 66 -2.83 11.30 10.18
CA GLN A 66 -3.55 10.82 11.35
C GLN A 66 -3.01 9.46 11.83
N THR A 67 -3.07 9.25 13.14
CA THR A 67 -2.60 8.03 13.82
C THR A 67 -3.43 6.81 13.48
N LYS A 68 -2.76 5.77 12.98
CA LYS A 68 -3.34 4.46 12.67
C LYS A 68 -2.93 3.43 13.70
N PHE A 69 -3.76 2.41 13.88
CA PHE A 69 -3.46 1.27 14.72
C PHE A 69 -3.55 -0.03 13.93
N ARG A 70 -2.50 -0.86 13.97
CA ARG A 70 -2.48 -2.23 13.45
C ARG A 70 -1.92 -3.13 14.54
N ASP A 71 -2.64 -4.17 14.94
CA ASP A 71 -2.18 -5.09 15.99
C ASP A 71 -1.13 -6.07 15.43
N GLU A 72 0.01 -5.51 15.04
CA GLU A 72 1.14 -6.24 14.48
C GLU A 72 1.62 -7.31 15.48
N VAL A 73 1.69 -8.56 14.99
CA VAL A 73 2.02 -9.72 15.81
C VAL A 73 3.42 -9.59 16.39
N ARG A 74 4.35 -9.02 15.61
CA ARG A 74 5.74 -8.80 16.03
C ARG A 74 6.22 -7.40 15.64
N PRO A 75 5.98 -6.37 16.48
CA PRO A 75 6.52 -5.04 16.26
C PRO A 75 8.05 -5.06 16.32
N ARG A 76 8.71 -4.46 15.32
CA ARG A 76 10.18 -4.48 15.15
C ARG A 76 10.66 -3.16 14.56
N PHE A 77 11.96 -2.89 14.66
CA PHE A 77 12.60 -1.76 13.99
C PHE A 77 12.03 -0.37 14.36
N GLY A 78 11.50 -0.24 15.58
CA GLY A 78 11.01 1.03 16.11
C GLY A 78 9.85 1.57 15.28
N VAL A 79 10.05 2.75 14.69
CA VAL A 79 9.03 3.47 13.91
C VAL A 79 8.65 2.76 12.61
N MET A 80 9.53 1.93 12.06
CA MET A 80 9.30 1.26 10.78
C MET A 80 8.14 0.26 10.83
N ARG A 81 8.02 -0.48 11.94
CA ARG A 81 6.98 -1.51 12.11
C ARG A 81 6.48 -1.56 13.55
N SER A 82 5.63 -0.58 13.87
CA SER A 82 5.00 -0.40 15.17
C SER A 82 3.49 -0.67 15.09
N ARG A 83 2.84 -0.81 16.25
CA ARG A 83 1.37 -0.98 16.30
C ARG A 83 0.61 0.32 16.10
N GLU A 84 1.18 1.42 16.58
CA GLU A 84 0.63 2.75 16.44
C GLU A 84 1.61 3.62 15.67
N PHE A 85 1.18 4.18 14.55
CA PHE A 85 2.03 4.96 13.66
C PHE A 85 1.26 6.09 12.99
N LEU A 86 1.97 7.14 12.58
CA LEU A 86 1.40 8.23 11.82
C LEU A 86 1.35 7.86 10.33
N MET A 87 0.19 8.02 9.71
CA MET A 87 0.03 7.78 8.28
C MET A 87 -0.60 9.01 7.63
N LYS A 88 -0.05 9.39 6.47
CA LYS A 88 -0.77 10.22 5.53
C LYS A 88 -1.53 9.31 4.58
N ASP A 89 -2.85 9.36 4.62
CA ASP A 89 -3.77 8.60 3.77
C ASP A 89 -4.65 9.59 2.99
N ALA A 90 -4.96 9.26 1.73
CA ALA A 90 -5.76 10.10 0.87
C ALA A 90 -6.63 9.25 -0.06
N TYR A 91 -7.81 9.80 -0.35
CA TYR A 91 -8.90 9.11 -1.02
C TYR A 91 -9.50 10.08 -2.04
N SER A 92 -9.58 9.62 -3.28
CA SER A 92 -10.11 10.42 -4.38
C SER A 92 -11.34 9.75 -5.01
N PHE A 93 -12.32 10.57 -5.37
CA PHE A 93 -13.63 10.13 -5.85
C PHE A 93 -13.86 10.68 -7.24
N HIS A 94 -14.30 9.80 -8.15
CA HIS A 94 -14.31 10.06 -9.59
C HIS A 94 -15.57 9.48 -10.24
N THR A 95 -15.97 10.08 -11.35
CA THR A 95 -17.10 9.62 -12.19
C THR A 95 -16.65 8.76 -13.35
N THR A 96 -15.37 8.86 -13.75
CA THR A 96 -14.80 8.11 -14.87
C THR A 96 -13.39 7.62 -14.54
N GLN A 97 -12.95 6.58 -15.27
CA GLN A 97 -11.63 5.99 -15.11
C GLN A 97 -10.51 6.97 -15.48
N GLU A 98 -10.74 7.84 -16.47
CA GLU A 98 -9.78 8.84 -16.92
C GLU A 98 -9.54 9.91 -15.84
N SER A 99 -10.62 10.32 -15.15
CA SER A 99 -10.54 11.24 -14.01
C SER A 99 -9.72 10.66 -12.85
N LEU A 100 -9.95 9.38 -12.55
CA LEU A 100 -9.17 8.62 -11.57
C LEU A 100 -7.69 8.52 -11.99
N GLN A 101 -7.43 8.18 -13.25
CA GLN A 101 -6.08 8.07 -13.79
C GLN A 101 -5.31 9.39 -13.65
N ALA A 102 -5.91 10.51 -14.04
CA ALA A 102 -5.26 11.82 -13.93
C ALA A 102 -4.89 12.17 -12.48
N THR A 103 -5.76 11.84 -11.52
CA THR A 103 -5.49 12.07 -10.10
C THR A 103 -4.42 11.11 -9.57
N TYR A 104 -4.43 9.86 -10.02
CA TYR A 104 -3.42 8.87 -9.71
C TYR A 104 -2.03 9.32 -10.16
N ASP A 105 -1.91 9.81 -11.39
CA ASP A 105 -0.63 10.30 -11.94
C ASP A 105 -0.15 11.57 -11.20
N ALA A 106 -1.06 12.49 -10.87
CA ALA A 106 -0.74 13.64 -10.04
C ALA A 106 -0.25 13.24 -8.64
N MET A 107 -0.84 12.20 -8.05
CA MET A 107 -0.39 11.65 -6.77
C MET A 107 0.98 11.00 -6.91
N TYR A 108 1.22 10.21 -7.95
CA TYR A 108 2.54 9.62 -8.21
C TYR A 108 3.63 10.69 -8.28
N GLU A 109 3.39 11.79 -9.01
CA GLU A 109 4.31 12.92 -9.06
C GLU A 109 4.48 13.61 -7.71
N ALA A 110 3.38 13.82 -6.97
CA ALA A 110 3.43 14.44 -5.66
C ALA A 110 4.29 13.64 -4.69
N TYR A 111 4.11 12.31 -4.63
CA TYR A 111 4.94 11.41 -3.82
C TYR A 111 6.39 11.46 -4.25
N SER A 112 6.66 11.41 -5.56
CA SER A 112 8.02 11.54 -6.09
C SER A 112 8.69 12.84 -5.64
N LYS A 113 7.96 13.96 -5.69
CA LYS A 113 8.44 15.27 -5.22
C LYS A 113 8.66 15.30 -3.70
N ILE A 114 7.78 14.69 -2.91
CA ILE A 114 7.92 14.61 -1.44
C ILE A 114 9.20 13.85 -1.09
N PHE A 115 9.39 12.63 -1.62
CA PHE A 115 10.59 11.84 -1.31
C PHE A 115 11.88 12.48 -1.81
N THR A 116 11.85 13.09 -3.00
CA THR A 116 12.99 13.86 -3.53
C THR A 116 13.34 15.04 -2.60
N ARG A 117 12.34 15.78 -2.12
CA ARG A 117 12.56 16.90 -1.16
C ARG A 117 13.08 16.44 0.20
N MET A 118 12.77 15.21 0.60
CA MET A 118 13.33 14.60 1.81
C MET A 118 14.77 14.09 1.61
N GLY A 119 15.30 14.12 0.37
CA GLY A 119 16.66 13.67 0.07
C GLY A 119 16.83 12.15 0.13
N LEU A 120 15.75 11.39 -0.04
CA LEU A 120 15.79 9.93 0.01
C LEU A 120 16.12 9.34 -1.36
N ASP A 121 16.89 8.25 -1.37
CA ASP A 121 17.06 7.42 -2.55
C ASP A 121 15.92 6.40 -2.59
N PHE A 122 14.97 6.58 -3.51
CA PHE A 122 13.75 5.79 -3.57
C PHE A 122 13.42 5.36 -5.00
N ARG A 123 12.64 4.29 -5.11
CA ARG A 123 12.10 3.79 -6.37
C ARG A 123 10.60 3.52 -6.26
N PRO A 124 9.79 4.05 -7.19
CA PRO A 124 8.44 3.56 -7.38
C PRO A 124 8.49 2.18 -8.05
N VAL A 125 7.79 1.21 -7.48
CA VAL A 125 7.73 -0.17 -7.95
C VAL A 125 6.29 -0.61 -8.14
N LEU A 126 6.03 -1.43 -9.16
CA LEU A 126 4.72 -2.08 -9.31
C LEU A 126 4.50 -3.05 -8.15
N ALA A 127 3.33 -2.94 -7.50
CA ALA A 127 3.00 -3.67 -6.28
C ALA A 127 1.64 -4.36 -6.37
N ASP A 128 1.47 -5.44 -5.60
CA ASP A 128 0.20 -6.16 -5.54
C ASP A 128 -0.87 -5.30 -4.86
N THR A 129 -2.11 -5.45 -5.32
CA THR A 129 -3.25 -4.70 -4.80
C THR A 129 -3.69 -5.24 -3.42
N GLY A 130 -3.34 -6.48 -3.07
CA GLY A 130 -3.48 -7.05 -1.72
C GLY A 130 -4.88 -6.95 -1.12
N SER A 131 -4.98 -6.95 0.21
CA SER A 131 -6.26 -7.01 0.97
C SER A 131 -7.12 -5.74 0.95
N ILE A 132 -6.71 -4.68 0.25
CA ILE A 132 -7.52 -3.45 0.07
C ILE A 132 -8.29 -3.51 -1.26
N GLY A 133 -7.96 -4.46 -2.15
CA GLY A 133 -8.54 -4.56 -3.49
C GLY A 133 -7.96 -3.51 -4.46
N GLY A 134 -8.37 -3.60 -5.73
CA GLY A 134 -8.01 -2.64 -6.78
C GLY A 134 -7.40 -3.24 -8.05
N SER A 135 -7.17 -2.39 -9.06
CA SER A 135 -6.70 -2.76 -10.40
C SER A 135 -5.21 -2.49 -10.66
N ALA A 136 -4.62 -1.48 -10.02
CA ALA A 136 -3.19 -1.14 -10.13
C ALA A 136 -2.66 -0.49 -8.85
N SER A 137 -1.42 -0.79 -8.48
CA SER A 137 -0.77 -0.26 -7.28
C SER A 137 0.72 0.02 -7.54
N HIS A 138 1.20 1.14 -7.01
CA HIS A 138 2.62 1.48 -6.97
C HIS A 138 3.03 1.66 -5.51
N GLU A 139 4.14 1.05 -5.14
CA GLU A 139 4.81 1.26 -3.86
C GLU A 139 6.02 2.15 -4.05
N PHE A 140 6.22 3.10 -3.14
CA PHE A 140 7.44 3.89 -3.10
C PHE A 140 8.37 3.30 -2.05
N GLN A 141 9.46 2.68 -2.49
CA GLN A 141 10.40 2.01 -1.62
C GLN A 141 11.72 2.78 -1.54
N VAL A 142 12.19 3.05 -0.32
CA VAL A 142 13.51 3.64 -0.07
C VAL A 142 14.55 2.55 -0.13
N LEU A 143 15.64 2.78 -0.86
CA LEU A 143 16.71 1.81 -1.02
C LEU A 143 17.56 1.76 0.25
N ALA A 144 17.48 0.64 0.98
CA ALA A 144 18.27 0.39 2.17
C ALA A 144 18.57 -1.10 2.31
N ASP A 145 19.79 -1.44 2.76
CA ASP A 145 20.19 -2.84 3.00
C ASP A 145 19.37 -3.50 4.13
N SER A 146 18.70 -2.70 4.97
CA SER A 146 17.83 -3.14 6.06
C SER A 146 16.33 -3.18 5.69
N GLY A 147 15.97 -3.03 4.41
CA GLY A 147 14.57 -3.11 3.97
C GLY A 147 13.96 -4.50 4.19
N GLU A 148 12.66 -4.56 4.51
CA GLU A 148 11.92 -5.84 4.60
C GLU A 148 11.47 -6.36 3.21
N ASP A 149 11.36 -5.47 2.22
CA ASP A 149 10.89 -5.77 0.87
C ASP A 149 12.05 -6.07 -0.10
N ASP A 150 11.94 -7.16 -0.85
CA ASP A 150 12.83 -7.48 -1.97
C ASP A 150 12.29 -6.87 -3.26
N ILE A 151 13.04 -5.94 -3.86
CA ILE A 151 12.70 -5.32 -5.15
C ILE A 151 13.53 -5.89 -6.29
N VAL A 152 12.86 -6.16 -7.40
CA VAL A 152 13.50 -6.52 -8.67
C VAL A 152 13.46 -5.30 -9.57
N PHE A 153 14.62 -4.77 -9.93
CA PHE A 153 14.74 -3.68 -10.89
C PHE A 153 15.69 -4.04 -12.02
N SER A 154 15.40 -3.52 -13.20
CA SER A 154 16.25 -3.65 -14.38
C SER A 154 17.47 -2.75 -14.26
N THR A 155 18.63 -3.25 -14.67
CA THR A 155 19.88 -2.46 -14.73
C THR A 155 19.98 -1.60 -15.99
N VAL A 156 19.03 -1.74 -16.93
CA VAL A 156 19.05 -1.10 -18.26
C VAL A 156 17.74 -0.40 -18.62
N SER A 157 16.67 -0.58 -17.85
CA SER A 157 15.37 0.07 -18.08
C SER A 157 14.75 0.54 -16.77
N ASP A 158 13.70 1.36 -16.86
CA ASP A 158 12.97 1.89 -15.70
C ASP A 158 12.06 0.86 -15.01
N PHE A 159 12.15 -0.41 -15.41
CA PHE A 159 11.32 -1.46 -14.82
C PHE A 159 11.75 -1.74 -13.37
N ALA A 160 10.80 -1.60 -12.44
CA ALA A 160 10.95 -2.03 -11.07
C ALA A 160 9.62 -2.61 -10.55
N ALA A 161 9.68 -3.77 -9.90
CA ALA A 161 8.52 -4.46 -9.33
C ALA A 161 8.90 -5.12 -8.00
N ASN A 162 7.92 -5.22 -7.11
CA ASN A 162 8.04 -6.09 -5.93
C ASN A 162 8.20 -7.54 -6.41
N ILE A 163 9.05 -8.33 -5.73
CA ILE A 163 9.30 -9.74 -6.09
C ILE A 163 8.00 -10.56 -6.16
N GLU A 164 6.98 -10.21 -5.37
CA GLU A 164 5.66 -10.83 -5.38
C GLU A 164 4.94 -10.71 -6.74
N LEU A 165 5.21 -9.64 -7.50
CA LEU A 165 4.66 -9.38 -8.84
C LEU A 165 5.62 -9.73 -9.98
N ALA A 166 6.90 -9.93 -9.69
CA ALA A 166 7.91 -10.21 -10.70
C ALA A 166 7.66 -11.58 -11.33
N LYS A 167 6.94 -11.63 -12.45
CA LYS A 167 6.72 -12.86 -13.20
C LYS A 167 8.07 -13.43 -13.62
N PRO A 168 8.43 -14.67 -13.24
CA PRO A 168 9.63 -15.29 -13.74
C PRO A 168 9.48 -15.44 -15.25
N LEU A 169 10.41 -14.85 -16.01
CA LEU A 169 10.51 -15.15 -17.43
C LEU A 169 10.69 -16.67 -17.54
N ARG A 170 9.70 -17.36 -18.10
CA ARG A 170 9.86 -18.78 -18.46
C ARG A 170 11.12 -18.86 -19.31
N ARG A 171 12.11 -19.60 -18.82
CA ARG A 171 13.21 -20.04 -19.67
C ARG A 171 12.58 -20.87 -20.79
N HIS A 172 12.40 -20.27 -21.95
CA HIS A 172 12.22 -21.05 -23.16
C HIS A 172 13.43 -21.99 -23.27
N SER A 173 13.13 -23.26 -23.53
CA SER A 173 14.07 -24.37 -23.67
C SER A 173 15.36 -23.96 -24.37
N ARG A 174 16.50 -24.37 -23.79
CA ARG A 174 17.88 -24.16 -24.26
C ARG A 174 17.99 -24.09 -25.79
N ALA A 175 18.03 -22.88 -26.34
CA ALA A 175 18.75 -22.60 -27.57
C ALA A 175 20.08 -21.94 -27.15
N ARG A 176 21.21 -22.60 -27.45
CA ARG A 176 22.55 -22.02 -27.24
C ARG A 176 22.66 -20.77 -28.09
N LEU A 177 22.71 -19.60 -27.46
CA LEU A 177 23.13 -18.34 -28.07
C LEU A 177 24.33 -17.77 -27.29
N PRO A 178 25.26 -17.07 -27.97
CA PRO A 178 26.58 -16.75 -27.43
C PRO A 178 26.49 -15.78 -26.25
N ARG A 179 27.31 -16.05 -25.23
CA ARG A 179 27.39 -15.29 -23.98
C ARG A 179 27.72 -13.81 -24.25
N LYS A 180 26.73 -12.94 -24.11
CA LYS A 180 26.93 -11.57 -23.60
C LYS A 180 26.36 -11.53 -22.19
N SER A 181 27.21 -11.17 -21.22
CA SER A 181 26.86 -11.11 -19.81
C SER A 181 25.87 -9.98 -19.56
N CYS A 182 24.58 -10.31 -19.49
CA CYS A 182 23.58 -9.44 -18.89
C CYS A 182 23.65 -9.65 -17.37
N ALA A 183 24.25 -8.70 -16.66
CA ALA A 183 24.31 -8.73 -15.20
C ALA A 183 22.98 -8.21 -14.63
N LEU A 184 22.09 -9.14 -14.26
CA LEU A 184 21.04 -8.87 -13.28
C LEU A 184 21.70 -8.97 -11.90
N SER A 185 21.77 -7.87 -11.16
CA SER A 185 22.20 -7.92 -9.76
C SER A 185 21.02 -8.30 -8.89
N ILE A 186 21.04 -9.52 -8.36
CA ILE A 186 20.20 -9.89 -7.22
C ILE A 186 21.08 -9.65 -6.00
N ARG A 187 20.74 -8.69 -5.14
CA ARG A 187 21.31 -8.66 -3.79
C ARG A 187 20.52 -9.66 -2.95
N GLN A 188 21.16 -10.74 -2.54
CA GLN A 188 20.61 -11.67 -1.56
C GLN A 188 21.24 -11.38 -0.20
N THR A 189 20.42 -11.16 0.82
CA THR A 189 20.87 -11.15 2.21
C THR A 189 20.92 -12.58 2.76
N PRO A 190 21.79 -12.87 3.76
CA PRO A 190 21.93 -14.22 4.30
C PRO A 190 20.66 -14.62 5.06
N LYS A 191 20.05 -15.74 4.66
CA LYS A 191 18.84 -16.30 5.29
C LYS A 191 19.12 -16.90 6.66
N PRO A 192 18.30 -16.64 7.69
CA PRO A 192 17.84 -17.69 8.60
C PRO A 192 16.66 -18.44 7.95
N SER A 193 16.46 -19.69 8.38
CA SER A 193 15.50 -20.68 7.87
C SER A 193 14.01 -20.26 7.96
N PRO A 194 13.09 -20.97 7.28
CA PRO A 194 11.97 -20.38 6.57
C PRO A 194 10.76 -20.16 7.46
N SER A 195 10.18 -18.95 7.40
CA SER A 195 8.74 -18.73 7.32
C SER A 195 8.41 -17.23 7.41
N TRP A 196 7.34 -16.83 6.71
CA TRP A 196 6.57 -15.58 6.85
C TRP A 196 7.07 -14.34 6.07
N LEU A 197 6.42 -14.10 4.93
CA LEU A 197 6.27 -12.80 4.29
C LEU A 197 5.19 -12.02 5.07
N ASN A 198 5.50 -10.81 5.54
CA ASN A 198 4.51 -9.78 5.82
C ASN A 198 5.23 -8.43 5.66
N ASN A 199 4.94 -7.70 4.58
CA ASN A 199 5.60 -6.45 4.20
C ASN A 199 4.97 -5.26 4.95
N SER A 200 5.84 -4.38 5.44
CA SER A 200 5.48 -3.05 5.93
C SER A 200 5.81 -1.99 4.86
N SER A 201 4.90 -1.79 3.90
CA SER A 201 5.04 -0.81 2.81
C SER A 201 3.95 0.29 2.86
N CYS A 202 4.32 1.54 2.54
CA CYS A 202 3.36 2.61 2.28
C CYS A 202 2.76 2.42 0.87
N ARG A 203 1.53 1.88 0.82
CA ARG A 203 0.85 1.47 -0.42
C ARG A 203 -0.13 2.54 -0.93
N TRP A 204 -0.15 2.77 -2.24
CA TRP A 204 -1.08 3.69 -2.92
C TRP A 204 -1.71 3.02 -4.15
N LYS A 205 -3.04 3.05 -4.26
CA LYS A 205 -3.83 2.12 -5.08
C LYS A 205 -4.82 2.83 -6.01
N LYS A 206 -5.12 2.22 -7.17
CA LYS A 206 -6.33 2.45 -7.97
C LYS A 206 -7.40 1.41 -7.59
N PRO A 207 -8.67 1.79 -7.39
CA PRO A 207 -9.78 0.83 -7.38
C PRO A 207 -9.89 0.04 -8.69
#